data_AF-A0A7V5V5Q6-F1
#
_entry.id   AF-A0A7V5V5Q6-F1
#
_cell.length_a   1.000
_cell.length_b   1.000
_cell.length_c   1.000
_cell.angle_alpha   90.00
_cell.angle_beta   90.00
_cell.angle_gamma   90.00
#
_symmetry.space_group_name_H-M   'P 1'
#
loop_
_entity.id
_entity.type
_entity.pdbx_description
1 polymer ?
#
loop_
_entity_poly.entity_id
_entity_poly.type
_entity_poly.pdbx_seq_one_letter_code
_entity_poly.pdbx_strand_id
1 'polypeptide(L)'
;MNTPDDKYIVTKAAILHYEFSIRIWDALERGVIPEKVFQEPITISDGEFNLVLNDKHFSSIENQKRAAIAFISDSFGRAVSALSELLSQLLEQQTHPTDEQKDVRDFIYMIRCAFSHEIGFPKWEVKSPNSPYMRKMNVLGNTYDMAKLNGEIFEYHHAGGYEILHNIFRDLYKFFPGQN
;
A
#
# COMPACT_ATOMS: atom_id res chain seq x y z
N MET A 1 -5.42 -20.47 -12.37
CA MET A 1 -4.49 -19.41 -12.78
C MET A 1 -5.30 -18.13 -12.80
N ASN A 2 -5.00 -17.17 -11.92
CA ASN A 2 -5.70 -15.87 -11.89
C ASN A 2 -5.31 -15.09 -13.16
N THR A 3 -6.28 -14.62 -13.92
CA THR A 3 -6.04 -13.83 -15.14
C THR A 3 -5.48 -12.44 -14.77
N PRO A 4 -4.92 -11.68 -15.72
CA PRO A 4 -4.60 -10.27 -15.50
C PRO A 4 -5.77 -9.47 -14.93
N ASP A 5 -6.99 -9.76 -15.38
CA ASP A 5 -8.23 -9.11 -14.93
C ASP A 5 -8.50 -9.37 -13.45
N ASP A 6 -8.30 -10.60 -12.98
CA ASP A 6 -8.45 -10.95 -11.57
C ASP A 6 -7.47 -10.15 -10.70
N LYS A 7 -6.20 -10.03 -11.12
CA LYS A 7 -5.20 -9.24 -10.38
C LYS A 7 -5.48 -7.74 -10.44
N TYR A 8 -6.01 -7.24 -11.55
CA TYR A 8 -6.42 -5.86 -11.66
C TYR A 8 -7.58 -5.55 -10.69
N ILE A 9 -8.60 -6.41 -10.63
CA ILE A 9 -9.73 -6.28 -9.70
C ILE A 9 -9.23 -6.31 -8.25
N VAL A 10 -8.37 -7.26 -7.90
CA VAL A 10 -7.79 -7.37 -6.55
C VAL A 10 -6.96 -6.13 -6.21
N THR A 11 -6.13 -5.65 -7.14
CA THR A 11 -5.31 -4.45 -6.94
C THR A 11 -6.20 -3.22 -6.74
N LYS A 12 -7.25 -3.06 -7.57
CA LYS A 12 -8.22 -1.98 -7.43
C LYS A 12 -8.89 -2.01 -6.06
N ALA A 13 -9.33 -3.18 -5.60
CA ALA A 13 -9.93 -3.34 -4.29
C ALA A 13 -8.95 -2.98 -3.16
N ALA A 14 -7.67 -3.35 -3.29
CA ALA A 14 -6.64 -3.00 -2.32
C ALA A 14 -6.35 -1.49 -2.29
N ILE A 15 -6.31 -0.82 -3.44
CA ILE A 15 -6.17 0.64 -3.55
C ILE A 15 -7.37 1.35 -2.90
N LEU A 16 -8.59 0.87 -3.14
CA LEU A 16 -9.80 1.43 -2.51
C LEU A 16 -9.79 1.21 -0.99
N HIS A 17 -9.29 0.07 -0.52
CA HIS A 17 -9.15 -0.22 0.90
C HIS A 17 -8.16 0.75 1.57
N TYR A 18 -7.04 1.03 0.92
CA TYR A 18 -6.08 2.04 1.35
C TYR A 18 -6.71 3.45 1.38
N GLU A 19 -7.43 3.85 0.33
CA GLU A 19 -8.16 5.11 0.30
C GLU A 19 -9.17 5.23 1.45
N PHE A 20 -9.92 4.16 1.69
CA PHE A 20 -10.91 4.11 2.76
C PHE A 20 -10.25 4.30 4.13
N SER A 21 -9.09 3.69 4.38
CA SER A 21 -8.36 3.86 5.64
C SER A 21 -7.97 5.32 5.91
N ILE A 22 -7.49 6.04 4.88
CA ILE A 22 -7.15 7.47 4.97
C ILE A 22 -8.40 8.28 5.28
N ARG A 23 -9.52 7.99 4.61
CA ARG A 23 -10.79 8.67 4.85
C ARG A 23 -11.32 8.46 6.26
N ILE A 24 -11.13 7.28 6.85
CA ILE A 24 -11.48 7.02 8.25
C ILE A 24 -10.63 7.87 9.20
N TRP A 25 -9.31 7.90 9.00
CA TRP A 25 -8.42 8.74 9.80
C TRP A 25 -8.79 10.24 9.69
N ASP A 26 -8.99 10.75 8.48
CA ASP A 26 -9.40 12.15 8.27
C ASP A 26 -10.78 12.47 8.89
N ALA A 27 -11.74 11.54 8.81
CA ALA A 27 -13.05 11.71 9.43
C ALA A 27 -12.98 11.73 10.97
N LEU A 28 -12.06 10.96 11.57
CA LEU A 28 -11.75 11.02 13.00
C LEU A 28 -11.08 12.35 13.38
N GLU A 29 -10.08 12.78 12.61
CA GLU A 29 -9.40 14.08 12.82
C GLU A 29 -10.37 15.26 12.80
N ARG A 30 -11.32 15.26 11.86
CA ARG A 30 -12.34 16.30 11.73
C ARG A 30 -13.53 16.14 12.69
N GLY A 31 -13.57 15.07 13.49
CA GLY A 31 -14.67 14.78 14.41
C GLY A 31 -16.01 14.47 13.73
N VAL A 32 -15.98 14.08 12.45
CA VAL A 32 -17.19 13.71 11.68
C VAL A 32 -17.74 12.37 12.17
N ILE A 33 -16.86 11.45 12.58
CA ILE A 33 -17.24 10.21 13.26
C ILE A 33 -17.20 10.49 14.77
N PRO A 34 -18.35 10.44 15.47
CA PRO A 34 -18.37 10.64 16.91
C PRO A 34 -17.53 9.57 17.63
N GLU A 35 -16.74 9.99 18.62
CA GLU A 35 -15.86 9.10 19.40
C GLU A 35 -16.60 7.86 19.96
N LYS A 36 -17.86 8.04 20.37
CA LYS A 36 -18.70 6.96 20.91
C LYS A 36 -18.96 5.81 19.94
N VAL A 37 -18.84 6.03 18.63
CA VAL A 37 -19.12 5.00 17.61
C VAL A 37 -18.23 3.76 17.82
N PHE A 38 -16.99 3.94 18.22
CA PHE A 38 -16.05 2.84 18.47
C PHE A 38 -16.09 2.28 19.89
N GLN A 39 -17.00 2.78 20.74
CA GLN A 39 -17.17 2.33 22.12
C GLN A 39 -18.37 1.40 22.29
N GLU A 40 -19.28 1.41 21.32
CA GLU A 40 -20.44 0.53 21.32
C GLU A 40 -20.01 -0.92 21.08
N PRO A 41 -20.51 -1.88 21.87
CA PRO A 41 -20.34 -3.29 21.61
C PRO A 41 -20.73 -3.68 20.19
N ILE A 42 -19.91 -4.51 19.54
CA ILE A 42 -20.23 -5.08 18.23
C ILE A 42 -20.36 -6.59 18.37
N THR A 43 -21.44 -7.13 17.82
CA THR A 43 -21.61 -8.57 17.62
C THR A 43 -21.66 -8.86 16.13
N ILE A 44 -20.78 -9.72 15.66
CA ILE A 44 -20.78 -10.23 14.28
C ILE A 44 -21.13 -11.71 14.35
N SER A 45 -22.21 -12.09 13.66
CA SER A 45 -22.64 -13.48 13.53
C SER A 45 -22.27 -14.00 12.15
N ASP A 46 -21.56 -15.13 12.11
CA ASP A 46 -21.22 -15.86 10.88
C ASP A 46 -21.51 -17.35 11.08
N GLY A 47 -22.68 -17.78 10.60
CA GLY A 47 -23.20 -19.13 10.83
C GLY A 47 -23.39 -19.43 12.32
N GLU A 48 -22.67 -20.43 12.82
CA GLU A 48 -22.71 -20.84 14.24
C GLU A 48 -21.75 -20.02 15.12
N PHE A 49 -20.89 -19.20 14.53
CA PHE A 49 -19.89 -18.42 15.26
C PHE A 49 -20.40 -17.01 15.55
N ASN A 50 -20.17 -16.55 16.79
CA ASN A 50 -20.44 -15.18 17.20
C ASN A 50 -19.16 -14.55 17.73
N LEU A 51 -18.69 -13.48 17.09
CA LEU A 51 -17.63 -12.63 17.62
C LEU A 51 -18.30 -11.46 18.37
N VAL A 52 -17.99 -11.33 19.65
CA VAL A 52 -18.48 -10.23 20.49
C VAL A 52 -17.28 -9.39 20.94
N LEU A 53 -17.24 -8.14 20.51
CA LEU A 53 -16.20 -7.16 20.87
C LEU A 53 -16.80 -6.15 21.86
N ASN A 54 -16.52 -6.33 23.15
CA ASN A 54 -17.06 -5.51 24.25
C ASN A 54 -16.02 -4.62 24.94
N ASP A 55 -14.77 -4.65 24.47
CA ASP A 55 -13.67 -3.98 25.15
C ASP A 55 -13.64 -2.47 24.87
N LYS A 56 -13.27 -1.69 25.90
CA LYS A 56 -13.19 -0.22 25.83
C LYS A 56 -11.84 0.31 25.36
N HIS A 57 -11.09 -0.47 24.58
CA HIS A 57 -9.74 -0.07 24.11
C HIS A 57 -9.76 1.21 23.25
N PHE A 58 -10.87 1.47 22.56
CA PHE A 58 -11.12 2.67 21.75
C PHE A 58 -11.91 3.76 22.51
N SER A 59 -11.79 3.81 23.83
CA SER A 59 -12.47 4.81 24.68
C SER A 59 -11.92 6.24 24.58
N SER A 60 -10.80 6.44 23.85
CA SER A 60 -10.26 7.77 23.57
C SER A 60 -10.10 7.99 22.06
N ILE A 61 -10.36 9.22 21.62
CA ILE A 61 -10.10 9.66 20.23
C ILE A 61 -8.64 9.43 19.81
N GLU A 62 -7.69 9.56 20.73
CA GLU A 62 -6.27 9.32 20.46
C GLU A 62 -5.97 7.85 20.14
N ASN A 63 -6.59 6.90 20.86
CA ASN A 63 -6.46 5.48 20.54
C ASN A 63 -7.11 5.14 19.20
N GLN A 64 -8.26 5.76 18.88
CA GLN A 64 -8.94 5.58 17.60
C GLN A 64 -8.07 6.08 16.44
N LYS A 65 -7.46 7.26 16.58
CA LYS A 65 -6.52 7.83 15.60
C LYS A 65 -5.30 6.94 15.40
N ARG A 66 -4.69 6.43 16.48
CA ARG A 66 -3.56 5.48 16.41
C ARG A 66 -3.91 4.21 15.65
N ALA A 67 -5.08 3.63 15.91
CA ALA A 67 -5.54 2.46 15.18
C ALA A 67 -5.84 2.77 13.71
N ALA A 68 -6.38 3.95 13.40
CA ALA A 68 -6.57 4.39 12.02
C ALA A 68 -5.23 4.57 11.28
N ILE A 69 -4.18 5.07 11.95
CA ILE A 69 -2.82 5.15 11.37
C ILE A 69 -2.25 3.74 11.11
N ALA A 70 -2.38 2.82 12.06
CA ALA A 70 -1.98 1.43 11.84
C ALA A 70 -2.74 0.81 10.65
N PHE A 71 -4.03 1.09 10.55
CA PHE A 71 -4.87 0.64 9.44
C PHE A 71 -4.43 1.22 8.08
N ILE A 72 -3.96 2.47 8.05
CA ILE A 72 -3.33 3.07 6.86
C ILE A 72 -2.05 2.30 6.49
N SER A 73 -1.18 1.99 7.45
CA SER A 73 0.04 1.20 7.21
C SER A 73 -0.28 -0.18 6.61
N ASP A 74 -1.20 -0.91 7.23
CA ASP A 74 -1.59 -2.26 6.81
C ASP A 74 -2.21 -2.26 5.41
N SER A 75 -3.14 -1.33 5.16
CA SER A 75 -3.82 -1.22 3.88
C SER A 75 -2.88 -0.74 2.77
N PHE A 76 -1.92 0.14 3.07
CA PHE A 76 -0.85 0.53 2.15
C PHE A 76 0.02 -0.66 1.77
N GLY A 77 0.53 -1.42 2.75
CA GLY A 77 1.35 -2.61 2.49
C GLY A 77 0.62 -3.66 1.64
N ARG A 78 -0.68 -3.85 1.87
CA ARG A 78 -1.53 -4.71 1.03
C ARG A 78 -1.68 -4.18 -0.39
N ALA A 79 -1.92 -2.88 -0.56
CA ALA A 79 -2.05 -2.24 -1.87
C ALA A 79 -0.74 -2.32 -2.67
N VAL A 80 0.39 -2.04 -2.04
CA VAL A 80 1.73 -2.19 -2.63
C VAL A 80 1.97 -3.63 -3.07
N SER A 81 1.62 -4.60 -2.24
CA SER A 81 1.81 -6.03 -2.56
C SER A 81 1.01 -6.43 -3.80
N ALA A 82 -0.28 -6.09 -3.84
CA ALA A 82 -1.13 -6.37 -5.00
C ALA A 82 -0.63 -5.66 -6.27
N LEU A 83 -0.28 -4.38 -6.16
CA LEU A 83 0.24 -3.59 -7.28
C LEU A 83 1.58 -4.13 -7.80
N SER A 84 2.48 -4.58 -6.91
CA SER A 84 3.75 -5.19 -7.28
C SER A 84 3.55 -6.46 -8.12
N GLU A 85 2.58 -7.30 -7.75
CA GLU A 85 2.27 -8.53 -8.49
C GLU A 85 1.61 -8.24 -9.84
N LEU A 86 0.72 -7.25 -9.91
CA LEU A 86 0.10 -6.80 -11.15
C LEU A 86 1.17 -6.24 -12.11
N LEU A 87 2.01 -5.31 -11.64
CA LEU A 87 3.06 -4.70 -12.45
C LEU A 87 4.06 -5.74 -12.97
N SER A 88 4.42 -6.74 -12.15
CA SER A 88 5.31 -7.82 -12.59
C SER A 88 4.70 -8.62 -13.74
N GLN A 89 3.42 -8.99 -13.63
CA GLN A 89 2.72 -9.70 -14.69
C GLN A 89 2.55 -8.86 -15.97
N LEU A 90 2.22 -7.57 -15.83
CA LEU A 90 2.10 -6.67 -16.97
C LEU A 90 3.44 -6.49 -17.70
N LEU A 91 4.55 -6.40 -16.96
CA LEU A 91 5.89 -6.29 -17.50
C LEU A 91 6.33 -7.59 -18.21
N GLU A 92 5.99 -8.76 -17.67
CA GLU A 92 6.27 -10.08 -18.29
C GLU A 92 5.59 -10.25 -19.66
N GLN A 93 4.47 -9.54 -19.90
CA GLN A 93 3.77 -9.55 -21.19
C GLN A 93 4.40 -8.61 -22.22
N GLN A 94 5.36 -7.76 -21.83
CA GLN A 94 6.04 -6.85 -22.75
C GLN A 94 7.25 -7.52 -23.40
N THR A 95 7.30 -7.55 -24.73
CA THR A 95 8.47 -8.05 -25.47
C THR A 95 9.71 -7.16 -25.26
N HIS A 96 9.49 -5.85 -25.17
CA HIS A 96 10.55 -4.85 -25.05
C HIS A 96 10.16 -3.77 -24.02
N PRO A 97 10.22 -4.08 -22.72
CA PRO A 97 9.84 -3.12 -21.71
C PRO A 97 10.79 -1.91 -21.69
N THR A 98 10.22 -0.72 -21.62
CA THR A 98 10.96 0.54 -21.45
C THR A 98 11.61 0.59 -20.07
N ASP A 99 12.62 1.44 -19.91
CA ASP A 99 13.28 1.59 -18.62
C ASP A 99 12.36 2.23 -17.57
N GLU A 100 11.44 3.09 -17.99
CA GLU A 100 10.41 3.65 -17.10
C GLU A 100 9.46 2.56 -16.57
N GLN A 101 8.99 1.64 -17.43
CA GLN A 101 8.16 0.51 -16.98
C GLN A 101 8.90 -0.38 -15.97
N LYS A 102 10.20 -0.63 -16.20
CA LYS A 102 11.05 -1.39 -15.27
C LYS A 102 11.22 -0.65 -13.96
N ASP A 103 11.47 0.66 -14.02
CA ASP A 103 11.67 1.51 -12.83
C ASP A 103 10.41 1.58 -11.97
N VAL A 104 9.24 1.76 -12.56
CA VAL A 104 7.95 1.74 -11.83
C VAL A 104 7.76 0.38 -11.13
N ARG A 105 7.99 -0.72 -11.85
CA ARG A 105 7.86 -2.07 -11.28
C ARG A 105 8.87 -2.33 -10.16
N ASP A 106 10.14 -2.00 -10.38
CA ASP A 106 11.22 -2.20 -9.41
C ASP A 106 11.02 -1.34 -8.16
N PHE A 107 10.55 -0.09 -8.33
CA PHE A 107 10.28 0.81 -7.22
C PHE A 107 9.14 0.30 -6.33
N ILE A 108 8.02 -0.11 -6.93
CA ILE A 108 6.90 -0.70 -6.16
C ILE A 108 7.33 -2.01 -5.50
N TYR A 109 8.15 -2.81 -6.17
CA TYR A 109 8.76 -4.00 -5.56
C TYR A 109 9.62 -3.64 -4.33
N MET A 110 10.42 -2.57 -4.40
CA MET A 110 11.23 -2.13 -3.27
C MET A 110 10.38 -1.63 -2.09
N ILE A 111 9.27 -0.91 -2.37
CA ILE A 111 8.31 -0.55 -1.32
C ILE A 111 7.72 -1.83 -0.71
N ARG A 112 7.35 -2.82 -1.51
CA ARG A 112 6.83 -4.11 -1.01
C ARG A 112 7.83 -4.77 -0.08
N CYS A 113 9.10 -4.81 -0.48
CA CYS A 113 10.16 -5.38 0.34
C CYS A 113 10.27 -4.68 1.69
N ALA A 114 10.11 -3.35 1.73
CA ALA A 114 10.16 -2.60 2.98
C ALA A 114 9.07 -2.99 3.98
N PHE A 115 7.90 -3.42 3.50
CA PHE A 115 6.78 -3.88 4.33
C PHE A 115 6.81 -5.40 4.59
N SER A 116 7.66 -6.17 3.90
CA SER A 116 7.60 -7.64 3.92
C SER A 116 8.18 -8.30 5.17
N HIS A 117 9.01 -7.57 5.93
CA HIS A 117 9.70 -8.11 7.10
C HIS A 117 9.06 -7.64 8.42
N GLU A 118 8.68 -6.36 8.51
CA GLU A 118 8.08 -5.77 9.72
C GLU A 118 7.00 -4.73 9.33
N ILE A 119 5.74 -5.13 9.21
CA ILE A 119 4.64 -4.21 8.79
C ILE A 119 4.42 -3.06 9.79
N GLY A 120 4.70 -3.29 11.08
CA GLY A 120 4.58 -2.27 12.12
C GLY A 120 5.72 -1.25 12.13
N PHE A 121 6.87 -1.59 11.56
CA PHE A 121 8.06 -0.74 11.44
C PHE A 121 8.74 -0.98 10.09
N PRO A 122 8.07 -0.62 8.98
CA PRO A 122 8.58 -0.92 7.65
C PRO A 122 9.92 -0.21 7.45
N LYS A 123 10.85 -0.87 6.76
CA LYS A 123 12.24 -0.41 6.62
C LYS A 123 12.74 -0.68 5.22
N TRP A 124 13.34 0.33 4.59
CA TRP A 124 14.01 0.13 3.32
C TRP A 124 15.21 -0.78 3.51
N GLU A 125 15.22 -1.93 2.86
CA GLU A 125 16.34 -2.87 2.97
C GLU A 125 16.61 -3.58 1.64
N VAL A 126 17.86 -3.50 1.22
CA VAL A 126 18.41 -4.23 0.08
C VAL A 126 19.50 -5.16 0.61
N LYS A 127 19.23 -6.47 0.62
CA LYS A 127 20.08 -7.49 1.26
C LYS A 127 21.50 -7.59 0.70
N SER A 128 21.74 -7.13 -0.53
CA SER A 128 23.03 -7.21 -1.19
C SER A 128 23.46 -5.84 -1.72
N PRO A 129 24.65 -5.33 -1.37
CA PRO A 129 25.19 -4.10 -1.96
C PRO A 129 25.30 -4.15 -3.49
N ASN A 130 25.43 -5.36 -4.06
CA ASN A 130 25.51 -5.59 -5.51
C ASN A 130 24.15 -5.85 -6.15
N SER A 131 23.06 -5.62 -5.42
CA SER A 131 21.70 -5.79 -5.94
C SER A 131 21.44 -4.82 -7.10
N PRO A 132 20.76 -5.25 -8.17
CA PRO A 132 20.36 -4.35 -9.26
C PRO A 132 19.38 -3.27 -8.80
N TYR A 133 18.79 -3.40 -7.60
CA TYR A 133 17.92 -2.40 -7.00
C TYR A 133 18.67 -1.26 -6.30
N MET A 134 19.99 -1.38 -6.05
CA MET A 134 20.83 -0.31 -5.48
C MET A 134 21.18 0.73 -6.55
N ARG A 135 20.16 1.40 -7.08
CA ARG A 135 20.27 2.38 -8.17
C ARG A 135 19.24 3.49 -8.02
N LYS A 136 19.37 4.50 -8.87
CA LYS A 136 18.32 5.51 -9.06
C LYS A 136 17.23 4.96 -9.97
N MET A 137 15.98 5.24 -9.62
CA MET A 137 14.79 4.86 -10.37
C MET A 137 13.99 6.12 -10.68
N ASN A 138 13.53 6.26 -11.92
CA ASN A 138 12.68 7.37 -12.34
C ASN A 138 11.23 6.90 -12.41
N VAL A 139 10.38 7.47 -11.56
CA VAL A 139 8.97 7.10 -11.45
C VAL A 139 8.13 8.36 -11.47
N LEU A 140 7.24 8.49 -12.45
CA LEU A 140 6.34 9.64 -12.61
C LEU A 140 7.09 10.98 -12.59
N GLY A 141 8.24 11.06 -13.26
CA GLY A 141 9.07 12.27 -13.33
C GLY A 141 9.89 12.59 -12.07
N ASN A 142 9.82 11.75 -11.02
CA ASN A 142 10.63 11.88 -9.81
C ASN A 142 11.75 10.84 -9.79
N THR A 143 12.90 11.20 -9.23
CA THR A 143 14.04 10.29 -9.08
C THR A 143 14.16 9.82 -7.63
N TYR A 144 14.11 8.51 -7.42
CA TYR A 144 14.28 7.87 -6.13
C TYR A 144 15.63 7.17 -6.05
N ASP A 145 16.43 7.51 -5.04
CA ASP A 145 17.78 6.97 -4.86
C ASP A 145 17.76 5.86 -3.81
N MET A 146 17.65 4.61 -4.25
CA MET A 146 17.54 3.45 -3.35
C MET A 146 18.79 3.26 -2.49
N ALA A 147 19.95 3.73 -2.95
CA ALA A 147 21.18 3.64 -2.16
C ALA A 147 21.13 4.56 -0.94
N LYS A 148 20.45 5.72 -1.04
CA LYS A 148 20.24 6.63 0.08
C LYS A 148 19.17 6.15 1.05
N LEU A 149 18.15 5.46 0.56
CA LEU A 149 17.07 4.96 1.39
C LEU A 149 17.44 3.66 2.12
N ASN A 150 18.37 2.87 1.59
CA ASN A 150 18.73 1.58 2.18
C ASN A 150 19.20 1.72 3.64
N GLY A 151 18.48 1.05 4.55
CA GLY A 151 18.71 1.10 5.98
C GLY A 151 17.81 2.09 6.74
N GLU A 152 17.09 2.97 6.05
CA GLU A 152 16.19 3.94 6.66
C GLU A 152 14.83 3.34 6.99
N ILE A 153 14.19 3.89 8.02
CA ILE A 153 12.77 3.61 8.30
C ILE A 153 11.96 4.12 7.11
N PHE A 154 11.00 3.30 6.69
CA PHE A 154 10.10 3.70 5.62
C PHE A 154 9.19 4.82 6.12
N GLU A 155 9.12 5.90 5.35
CA GLU A 155 8.18 7.00 5.54
C GLU A 155 7.52 7.27 4.20
N TYR A 156 6.22 7.62 4.20
CA TYR A 156 5.47 7.77 2.95
C TYR A 156 6.09 8.78 1.98
N HIS A 157 6.69 9.87 2.48
CA HIS A 157 7.37 10.87 1.65
C HIS A 157 8.62 10.32 0.92
N HIS A 158 9.29 9.27 1.44
CA HIS A 158 10.39 8.58 0.77
C HIS A 158 9.91 7.89 -0.51
N ALA A 159 8.61 7.54 -0.55
CA ALA A 159 7.96 6.90 -1.68
C ALA A 159 7.15 7.87 -2.56
N GLY A 160 7.22 9.19 -2.33
CA GLY A 160 6.41 10.16 -3.09
C GLY A 160 5.04 10.46 -2.49
N GLY A 161 4.88 10.24 -1.19
CA GLY A 161 3.69 10.62 -0.42
C GLY A 161 2.60 9.57 -0.38
N TYR A 162 1.45 9.93 0.21
CA TYR A 162 0.29 9.05 0.33
C TYR A 162 -0.35 8.74 -1.04
N GLU A 163 -0.11 9.60 -2.04
CA GLU A 163 -0.72 9.55 -3.36
C GLU A 163 0.00 8.63 -4.35
N ILE A 164 1.23 8.17 -4.06
CA ILE A 164 2.07 7.48 -5.05
C ILE A 164 1.37 6.26 -5.67
N LEU A 165 0.73 5.42 -4.85
CA LEU A 165 0.05 4.22 -5.34
C LEU A 165 -1.15 4.56 -6.21
N HIS A 166 -1.89 5.61 -5.83
CA HIS A 166 -3.02 6.10 -6.63
C HIS A 166 -2.55 6.64 -7.98
N ASN A 167 -1.45 7.40 -8.00
CA ASN A 167 -0.89 7.94 -9.23
C ASN A 167 -0.41 6.83 -10.17
N ILE A 168 0.36 5.87 -9.65
CA ILE A 168 0.84 4.72 -10.44
C ILE A 168 -0.35 3.89 -10.95
N PHE A 169 -1.31 3.57 -10.09
CA PHE A 169 -2.48 2.78 -10.47
C PHE A 169 -3.35 3.48 -11.52
N ARG A 170 -3.62 4.79 -11.35
CA ARG A 170 -4.35 5.60 -12.32
C ARG A 170 -3.64 5.63 -13.68
N ASP A 171 -2.33 5.77 -13.67
CA ASP A 171 -1.52 5.94 -14.88
C ASP A 171 -1.05 4.60 -15.48
N LEU A 172 -1.56 3.45 -14.98
CA LEU A 172 -1.21 2.11 -15.48
C LEU A 172 -1.33 1.99 -17.00
N TYR A 173 -2.38 2.54 -17.61
CA TYR A 173 -2.60 2.47 -19.06
C TYR A 173 -1.55 3.26 -19.87
N LYS A 174 -0.92 4.28 -19.27
CA LYS A 174 0.18 5.02 -19.90
C LYS A 174 1.43 4.17 -19.93
N PHE A 175 1.66 3.40 -18.86
CA PHE A 175 2.79 2.49 -18.76
C PHE A 175 2.56 1.20 -19.55
N PHE A 176 1.35 0.66 -19.59
CA PHE A 176 1.03 -0.65 -20.19
C PHE A 176 -0.20 -0.53 -21.10
N PRO A 177 -0.04 -0.01 -22.33
CA PRO A 177 -1.17 0.14 -23.26
C PRO A 177 -1.69 -1.23 -23.74
N GLY A 178 -3.02 -1.37 -23.88
CA GLY A 178 -3.66 -2.55 -24.48
C GLY A 178 -4.33 -3.54 -23.52
N GLN A 179 -4.46 -3.20 -22.25
CA GLN A 179 -5.17 -3.99 -21.22
C GLN A 179 -6.59 -3.42 -21.04
N ASN A 180 -7.54 -3.84 -21.89
CA ASN A 180 -8.98 -3.57 -21.72
C ASN A 180 -9.73 -4.89 -21.56
#